data_AF-A0A3Q2XF98-F1
#
_entry.id   AF-A0A3Q2XF98-F1
#
_cell.length_a   1.000
_cell.length_b   1.000
_cell.length_c   1.000
_cell.angle_alpha   90.00
_cell.angle_beta   90.00
_cell.angle_gamma   90.00
#
_symmetry.space_group_name_H-M   'P 1'
#
loop_
_entity.id
_entity.type
_entity.pdbx_description
1 polymer ?
#
loop_
_entity_poly.entity_id
_entity_poly.type
_entity_poly.pdbx_seq_one_letter_code
_entity_poly.pdbx_strand_id
1 'polypeptide(L)'
;MVIQRFYCLWVIVEPTPHQPYRTKIIFFPPNTTSHLRPMDAGVIQNVKLHYRKCMLRSILLNMDECNKASELVKRITIKDAIHWIELGVIHNSF
;
A
#
# COMPACT_ATOMS: atom_id res chain seq x y z
N MET A 1 -4.88 21.12 25.46
CA MET A 1 -4.02 20.13 24.76
C MET A 1 -3.94 18.77 25.49
N VAL A 2 -4.99 18.32 26.19
CA VAL A 2 -5.05 16.97 26.82
C VAL A 2 -6.34 16.22 26.47
N ILE A 3 -7.43 16.95 26.18
CA ILE A 3 -8.76 16.40 25.88
C ILE A 3 -8.80 15.61 24.56
N GLN A 4 -8.03 16.00 23.55
CA GLN A 4 -8.00 15.30 22.25
C GLN A 4 -7.36 13.89 22.29
N ARG A 5 -6.55 13.60 23.31
CA ARG A 5 -5.80 12.33 23.40
C ARG A 5 -6.62 11.19 24.00
N PHE A 6 -7.64 11.50 24.81
CA PHE A 6 -8.43 10.50 25.53
C PHE A 6 -9.65 9.97 24.77
N TYR A 7 -10.23 10.75 23.84
CA TYR A 7 -11.41 10.30 23.08
C TYR A 7 -11.10 9.28 21.97
N CYS A 8 -9.86 9.21 21.46
CA CYS A 8 -9.49 8.21 20.45
C CYS A 8 -9.31 6.79 21.00
N LEU A 9 -9.04 6.62 22.30
CA LEU A 9 -8.67 5.31 22.86
C LEU A 9 -9.87 4.50 23.38
N TRP A 10 -10.97 5.16 23.79
CA TRP A 10 -12.11 4.48 24.44
C TRP A 10 -13.14 3.84 23.48
N VAL A 11 -13.08 4.13 22.17
CA VAL A 11 -14.10 3.65 21.20
C VAL A 11 -13.66 2.39 20.43
N ILE A 12 -12.43 1.92 20.65
CA ILE A 12 -11.94 0.66 20.08
C ILE A 12 -12.34 -0.50 21.02
N VAL A 13 -13.65 -0.77 21.05
CA VAL A 13 -14.22 -2.13 21.15
C VAL A 13 -13.80 -2.98 22.37
N GLU A 14 -14.67 -3.05 23.39
CA GLU A 14 -14.73 -4.24 24.25
C GLU A 14 -15.20 -5.46 23.42
N PRO A 15 -14.50 -6.61 23.51
CA PRO A 15 -14.83 -7.77 22.68
C PRO A 15 -15.91 -8.63 23.36
N THR A 16 -17.10 -8.71 22.76
CA THR A 16 -18.09 -9.74 23.11
C THR A 16 -17.81 -11.04 22.35
N PRO A 17 -17.93 -12.22 22.98
CA PRO A 17 -17.30 -13.46 22.48
C PRO A 17 -18.04 -14.17 21.34
N HIS A 18 -19.15 -13.64 20.82
CA HIS A 18 -20.00 -14.37 19.89
C HIS A 18 -20.61 -13.49 18.78
N GLN A 19 -19.86 -13.15 17.72
CA GLN A 19 -20.43 -13.08 16.36
C GLN A 19 -19.36 -12.85 15.27
N PRO A 20 -19.45 -13.52 14.11
CA PRO A 20 -18.57 -13.25 12.97
C PRO A 20 -19.06 -12.03 12.18
N TYR A 21 -18.12 -11.27 11.60
CA TYR A 21 -18.28 -10.21 10.59
C TYR A 21 -19.15 -8.96 10.92
N ARG A 22 -18.95 -8.27 12.05
CA ARG A 22 -19.47 -6.89 12.18
C ARG A 22 -18.52 -5.87 11.52
N THR A 23 -18.60 -5.69 10.20
CA THR A 23 -17.91 -4.57 9.53
C THR A 23 -18.59 -3.26 9.92
N LYS A 24 -18.05 -2.56 10.92
CA LYS A 24 -18.55 -1.25 11.33
C LYS A 24 -18.12 -0.21 10.30
N ILE A 25 -19.08 0.38 9.59
CA ILE A 25 -18.84 1.53 8.70
C ILE A 25 -18.80 2.78 9.60
N ILE A 26 -17.61 3.39 9.69
CA ILE A 26 -17.39 4.61 10.48
C ILE A 26 -17.13 5.74 9.48
N PHE A 27 -17.94 6.81 9.55
CA PHE A 27 -17.73 8.00 8.75
C PHE A 27 -16.73 8.92 9.46
N PHE A 28 -15.66 9.29 8.75
CA PHE A 28 -14.66 10.21 9.28
C PHE A 28 -15.13 11.66 9.19
N PRO A 29 -14.74 12.54 10.13
CA PRO A 29 -15.01 13.96 10.02
C PRO A 29 -14.40 14.55 8.74
N PRO A 30 -15.00 15.63 8.19
CA PRO A 30 -14.52 16.26 6.97
C PRO A 30 -13.06 16.71 7.13
N ASN A 31 -12.27 16.56 6.06
CA ASN A 31 -10.84 16.93 5.97
C ASN A 31 -9.83 16.05 6.75
N THR A 32 -10.24 14.87 7.22
CA THR A 32 -9.35 13.95 7.97
C THR A 32 -8.93 12.71 7.19
N THR A 33 -9.30 12.63 5.91
CA THR A 33 -9.17 11.43 5.07
C THR A 33 -7.72 10.99 4.83
N SER A 34 -6.77 11.92 4.69
CA SER A 34 -5.37 11.58 4.44
C SER A 34 -4.63 11.04 5.66
N HIS A 35 -4.90 11.59 6.86
CA HIS A 35 -4.22 11.17 8.10
C HIS A 35 -4.83 9.92 8.72
N LEU A 36 -6.14 9.69 8.56
CA LEU A 36 -6.84 8.58 9.20
C LEU A 36 -6.98 7.35 8.31
N ARG A 37 -6.83 7.47 6.99
CA ARG A 37 -6.89 6.31 6.10
C ARG A 37 -5.47 5.79 5.83
N PRO A 38 -5.13 4.58 6.30
CA PRO A 38 -3.79 4.01 6.12
C PRO A 38 -3.37 3.93 4.64
N MET A 39 -4.34 3.74 3.73
CA MET A 39 -4.10 3.76 2.29
C MET A 39 -3.58 5.11 1.77
N ASP A 40 -4.13 6.21 2.29
CA ASP A 40 -3.74 7.57 1.93
C ASP A 40 -2.52 8.05 2.72
N ALA A 41 -2.26 7.45 3.88
CA ALA A 41 -1.09 7.73 4.73
C ALA A 41 0.22 7.08 4.22
N GLY A 42 0.36 6.95 2.90
CA GLY A 42 1.62 6.53 2.25
C GLY A 42 1.66 5.09 1.76
N VAL A 43 0.71 4.22 2.10
CA VAL A 43 0.69 2.83 1.60
C VAL A 43 0.59 2.80 0.07
N ILE A 44 -0.35 3.55 -0.54
CA ILE A 44 -0.46 3.62 -2.01
C ILE A 44 0.81 4.20 -2.63
N GLN A 45 1.40 5.21 -1.99
CA GLN A 45 2.62 5.86 -2.47
C GLN A 45 3.80 4.88 -2.48
N ASN A 46 3.99 4.13 -1.39
CA ASN A 46 5.07 3.16 -1.24
C ASN A 46 4.92 2.01 -2.25
N VAL A 47 3.71 1.48 -2.44
CA VAL A 47 3.45 0.45 -3.45
C VAL A 47 3.80 0.96 -4.85
N LYS A 48 3.37 2.17 -5.22
CA LYS A 48 3.70 2.79 -6.53
C LYS A 48 5.21 3.00 -6.71
N LEU A 49 5.89 3.50 -5.68
CA LEU A 49 7.34 3.71 -5.71
C LEU A 49 8.09 2.39 -5.87
N HIS A 50 7.70 1.37 -5.12
CA HIS A 50 8.32 0.05 -5.17
C HIS A 50 8.15 -0.59 -6.55
N TYR A 51 6.92 -0.59 -7.08
CA TYR A 51 6.63 -1.08 -8.43
C TYR A 51 7.51 -0.41 -9.47
N ARG A 52 7.61 0.93 -9.45
CA ARG A 52 8.44 1.69 -10.40
C ARG A 52 9.92 1.35 -10.27
N LYS A 53 10.43 1.17 -9.05
CA LYS A 53 11.83 0.80 -8.80
C LYS A 53 12.16 -0.57 -9.41
N CYS A 54 11.29 -1.56 -9.21
CA CYS A 54 11.48 -2.91 -9.75
C CYS A 54 11.32 -2.94 -11.28
N MET A 55 10.33 -2.22 -11.81
CA MET A 55 10.15 -2.04 -13.25
C MET A 55 11.40 -1.45 -13.91
N LEU A 56 11.95 -0.36 -13.38
CA LEU A 56 13.16 0.26 -13.92
C LEU A 56 14.37 -0.65 -13.84
N ARG A 57 14.54 -1.39 -12.74
CA ARG A 57 15.61 -2.41 -12.63
C ARG A 57 15.49 -3.48 -13.70
N SER A 58 14.28 -4.00 -13.95
CA SER A 58 14.05 -4.99 -14.99
C SER A 58 14.42 -4.45 -16.38
N ILE A 59 14.05 -3.21 -16.67
CA ILE A 59 14.41 -2.56 -17.95
C ILE A 59 15.92 -2.39 -18.08
N LEU A 60 16.60 -1.95 -17.02
CA LEU A 60 18.05 -1.76 -17.01
C LEU A 60 18.82 -3.08 -17.17
N LEU A 61 18.33 -4.16 -16.58
CA LEU A 61 18.97 -5.48 -16.70
C LEU A 61 18.83 -6.08 -18.10
N ASN A 62 17.76 -5.75 -18.82
CA ASN A 62 17.48 -6.27 -20.16
C ASN A 62 17.73 -5.23 -21.26
N MET A 63 18.43 -4.14 -20.95
CA MET A 63 18.62 -3.02 -21.90
C MET A 63 19.43 -3.44 -23.12
N ASP A 64 20.29 -4.45 -22.99
CA ASP A 64 21.12 -4.97 -24.08
C ASP A 64 20.31 -5.85 -25.07
N GLU A 65 19.12 -6.30 -24.68
CA GLU A 65 18.30 -7.20 -25.51
C GLU A 65 17.44 -6.47 -26.55
N CYS A 66 17.21 -5.16 -26.37
CA CYS A 66 16.30 -4.39 -27.22
C CYS A 66 16.81 -2.96 -27.43
N ASN A 67 16.70 -2.45 -28.65
CA ASN A 67 17.12 -1.08 -29.00
C ASN A 67 16.26 0.01 -28.35
N LYS A 68 15.05 -0.33 -27.86
CA LYS A 68 14.08 0.63 -27.31
C LYS A 68 13.52 0.14 -25.98
N ALA A 69 13.54 1.02 -24.98
CA ALA A 69 12.92 0.77 -23.68
C ALA A 69 11.42 0.47 -23.77
N SER A 70 10.72 1.04 -24.77
CA SER A 70 9.29 0.77 -24.99
C SER A 70 8.97 -0.70 -25.30
N GLU A 71 9.91 -1.43 -25.91
CA GLU A 71 9.74 -2.85 -26.23
C GLU A 71 9.92 -3.71 -24.98
N LEU A 72 10.88 -3.36 -24.11
CA LEU A 72 11.08 -4.00 -22.81
C LEU A 72 9.88 -3.79 -21.89
N VAL A 73 9.31 -2.58 -21.86
CA VAL A 73 8.12 -2.29 -21.05
C VAL A 73 6.92 -3.15 -21.49
N LYS A 74 6.75 -3.41 -22.79
CA LYS A 74 5.65 -4.24 -23.30
C LYS A 74 5.78 -5.71 -22.91
N ARG A 75 6.98 -6.19 -22.59
CA ARG A 75 7.22 -7.58 -22.14
C ARG A 75 6.83 -7.79 -20.68
N ILE A 76 6.73 -6.72 -19.90
CA ILE A 76 6.37 -6.78 -18.48
C ILE A 76 4.91 -7.21 -18.36
N THR A 77 4.69 -8.32 -17.66
CA THR A 77 3.35 -8.88 -17.45
C THR A 77 2.78 -8.51 -16.08
N ILE A 78 1.48 -8.76 -15.89
CA ILE A 78 0.82 -8.60 -14.59
C ILE A 78 1.44 -9.55 -13.55
N LYS A 79 1.92 -10.73 -13.96
CA LYS A 79 2.59 -11.68 -13.07
C LYS A 79 3.86 -11.07 -12.47
N ASP A 80 4.66 -10.39 -13.29
CA ASP A 80 5.88 -9.70 -12.83
C ASP A 80 5.53 -8.58 -11.85
N ALA A 81 4.47 -7.82 -12.15
CA ALA A 81 3.99 -6.75 -11.28
C ALA A 81 3.56 -7.27 -9.89
N ILE A 82 2.81 -8.38 -9.84
CA ILE A 82 2.40 -9.02 -8.58
C ILE A 82 3.62 -9.48 -7.80
N HIS A 83 4.56 -10.15 -8.47
CA HIS A 83 5.78 -10.64 -7.85
C HIS A 83 6.64 -9.49 -7.26
N TRP A 84 6.75 -8.37 -7.97
CA TRP A 84 7.47 -7.20 -7.45
C TRP A 84 6.81 -6.61 -6.20
N ILE A 85 5.47 -6.53 -6.17
CA ILE A 85 4.77 -6.03 -4.99
C ILE A 85 4.95 -7.00 -3.81
N GLU A 86 4.85 -8.31 -4.05
CA GLU A 86 5.08 -9.34 -3.04
C GLU A 86 6.50 -9.26 -2.43
N LEU A 87 7.53 -9.18 -3.27
CA LEU A 87 8.92 -9.02 -2.81
C LEU A 87 9.12 -7.72 -2.00
N GLY A 88 8.43 -6.65 -2.39
CA GLY A 88 8.48 -5.37 -1.67
C GLY A 88 7.86 -5.43 -0.27
N VAL A 89 6.82 -6.22 -0.08
CA VAL A 89 6.19 -6.43 1.22
C VAL A 89 7.12 -7.21 2.15
N ILE A 90 7.82 -8.23 1.65
CA ILE A 90 8.72 -9.06 2.44
C ILE A 90 9.98 -8.29 2.88
N HIS A 91 10.53 -7.42 2.02
CA HIS A 91 11.74 -6.65 2.33
C HIS A 91 11.50 -5.32 3.10
N ASN A 92 10.28 -4.77 3.15
CA ASN A 92 9.94 -3.55 3.91
C ASN A 92 9.19 -3.84 5.23
N SER A 93 9.20 -5.08 5.70
CA SER A 93 8.59 -5.46 6.97
C SER A 93 9.56 -5.25 8.15
N PHE A 94 9.98 -4.01 8.42
CA PHE A 94 10.47 -3.53 9.73
C PHE A 94 10.40 -2.01 9.83
#